data_AF-A0A726EG54-F1
#
_entry.id   AF-A0A726EG54-F1
#
_cell.length_a   1.000
_cell.length_b   1.000
_cell.length_c   1.000
_cell.angle_alpha   90.00
_cell.angle_beta   90.00
_cell.angle_gamma   90.00
#
_symmetry.space_group_name_H-M   'P 1'
#
loop_
_entity.id
_entity.type
_entity.pdbx_description
1 polymer ?
#
loop_
_entity_poly.entity_id
_entity_poly.type
_entity_poly.pdbx_seq_one_letter_code
_entity_poly.pdbx_strand_id
1 'polypeptide(L)'
;MFRSNFTNFFVVVFGVTVGLIHQVFIYPYIFHADSAAYQVLASAIKDELSLLPHDFIYGNQLILLKISPFIAVAESAGFTAFKAYAIGGSLASGVWFWLSFFILSSFFDNKKLGFLLALCLFIPMGRDDIDFFLGQQSHLSNVVLAMLICLSLLIYI
;
A
#
# COMPACT_ATOMS: atom_id res chain seq x y z
N MET A 1 -24.77 2.53 11.16
CA MET A 1 -23.92 1.37 10.79
C MET A 1 -23.73 1.23 9.28
N PHE A 2 -24.79 1.08 8.46
CA PHE A 2 -24.68 0.94 6.99
C PHE A 2 -23.94 2.06 6.24
N ARG A 3 -24.15 3.34 6.61
CA ARG A 3 -23.43 4.48 6.00
C ARG A 3 -21.91 4.44 6.22
N SER A 4 -21.45 3.93 7.35
CA SER A 4 -20.00 3.85 7.66
C SER A 4 -19.31 2.78 6.85
N ASN A 5 -19.97 1.61 6.71
CA ASN A 5 -19.45 0.49 5.92
C ASN A 5 -19.37 0.85 4.43
N PHE A 6 -20.36 1.58 3.91
CA PHE A 6 -20.34 2.04 2.52
C PHE A 6 -19.21 3.03 2.24
N THR A 7 -18.96 3.99 3.14
CA THR A 7 -17.84 4.92 3.00
C THR A 7 -16.50 4.19 3.02
N ASN A 8 -16.30 3.26 3.96
CA ASN A 8 -15.06 2.50 4.06
C ASN A 8 -14.82 1.63 2.82
N PHE A 9 -15.86 0.95 2.32
CA PHE A 9 -15.78 0.18 1.08
C PHE A 9 -15.42 1.07 -0.11
N PHE A 10 -16.08 2.22 -0.25
CA PHE A 10 -15.78 3.18 -1.32
C PHE A 10 -14.31 3.64 -1.26
N VAL A 11 -13.80 3.97 -0.08
CA VAL A 11 -12.41 4.42 0.13
C VAL A 11 -11.42 3.34 -0.28
N VAL A 12 -11.66 2.09 0.10
CA VAL A 12 -10.80 0.95 -0.31
C VAL A 12 -10.84 0.78 -1.82
N VAL A 13 -12.03 0.71 -2.42
CA VAL A 13 -12.18 0.55 -3.88
C VAL A 13 -11.52 1.69 -4.65
N PHE A 14 -11.65 2.92 -4.15
CA PHE A 14 -10.99 4.08 -4.72
C PHE A 14 -9.47 3.93 -4.67
N GLY A 15 -8.90 3.60 -3.51
CA GLY A 15 -7.46 3.37 -3.34
C GLY A 15 -6.93 2.25 -4.24
N VAL A 16 -7.66 1.15 -4.37
CA VAL A 16 -7.32 0.05 -5.30
C VAL A 16 -7.36 0.51 -6.76
N THR A 17 -8.36 1.32 -7.13
CA THR A 17 -8.51 1.82 -8.51
C THR A 17 -7.37 2.76 -8.88
N VAL A 18 -7.01 3.70 -8.01
CA VAL A 18 -5.84 4.57 -8.20
C VAL A 18 -4.57 3.72 -8.27
N GLY A 19 -4.45 2.73 -7.38
CA GLY A 19 -3.45 1.67 -7.40
C GLY A 19 -3.28 1.05 -8.79
N LEU A 20 -4.37 0.52 -9.35
CA LEU A 20 -4.37 -0.20 -10.62
C LEU A 20 -4.04 0.70 -11.80
N ILE A 21 -4.66 1.87 -11.88
CA ILE A 21 -4.39 2.84 -12.96
C ILE A 21 -2.89 3.11 -13.00
N HIS A 22 -2.32 3.35 -11.84
CA HIS A 22 -0.94 3.73 -11.75
C HIS A 22 0.02 2.54 -12.01
N GLN A 23 -0.24 1.37 -11.42
CA GLN A 23 0.55 0.16 -11.66
C GLN A 23 0.51 -0.28 -13.13
N VAL A 24 -0.59 -0.07 -13.84
CA VAL A 24 -0.74 -0.49 -15.24
C VAL A 24 -0.25 0.56 -16.23
N PHE A 25 -0.56 1.84 -16.01
CA PHE A 25 -0.32 2.90 -17.00
C PHE A 25 0.91 3.76 -16.72
N ILE A 26 1.48 3.73 -15.52
CA ILE A 26 2.59 4.59 -15.14
C ILE A 26 3.81 3.73 -14.81
N TYR A 27 3.66 2.69 -14.00
CA TYR A 27 4.79 1.89 -13.53
C TYR A 27 5.66 1.22 -14.60
N PRO A 28 5.11 0.68 -15.71
CA PRO A 28 5.93 0.02 -16.71
C PRO A 28 7.02 0.92 -17.30
N TYR A 29 6.84 2.24 -17.25
CA TYR A 29 7.78 3.22 -17.79
C TYR A 29 8.92 3.58 -16.84
N ILE A 30 8.84 3.16 -15.57
CA ILE A 30 9.74 3.57 -14.46
C ILE A 30 10.11 2.33 -13.63
N PHE A 31 10.22 1.17 -14.27
CA PHE A 31 10.36 -0.11 -13.59
C PHE A 31 11.67 -0.20 -12.79
N HIS A 32 11.56 -0.39 -11.47
CA HIS A 32 12.71 -0.40 -10.54
C HIS A 32 13.17 -1.81 -10.19
N ALA A 33 14.46 -1.98 -9.90
CA ALA A 33 15.05 -3.26 -9.48
C ALA A 33 14.41 -3.85 -8.20
N ASP A 34 13.90 -2.98 -7.31
CA ASP A 34 13.22 -3.37 -6.07
C ASP A 34 11.93 -4.18 -6.32
N SER A 35 11.28 -3.97 -7.48
CA SER A 35 10.09 -4.73 -7.87
C SER A 35 10.35 -6.23 -8.02
N ALA A 36 11.53 -6.59 -8.55
CA ALA A 36 11.96 -7.96 -8.68
C ALA A 36 12.17 -8.59 -7.30
N ALA A 37 12.80 -7.86 -6.37
CA ALA A 37 12.98 -8.33 -5.00
C ALA A 37 11.63 -8.59 -4.30
N TYR A 38 10.62 -7.72 -4.52
CA TYR A 38 9.28 -7.95 -3.97
C TYR A 38 8.57 -9.16 -4.55
N GLN A 39 8.76 -9.44 -5.84
CA GLN A 39 8.20 -10.62 -6.51
C GLN A 39 8.87 -11.91 -6.02
N VAL A 40 10.20 -11.95 -5.91
CA VAL A 40 10.91 -13.15 -5.41
C VAL A 40 10.50 -13.42 -3.95
N LEU A 41 10.39 -12.38 -3.12
CA LEU A 41 9.88 -12.55 -1.75
C LEU A 41 8.44 -13.04 -1.73
N ALA A 42 7.57 -12.57 -2.64
CA ALA A 42 6.19 -13.02 -2.72
C ALA A 42 6.09 -14.50 -3.11
N SER A 43 6.91 -14.94 -4.06
CA SER A 43 6.99 -16.34 -4.46
C SER A 43 7.50 -17.21 -3.31
N ALA A 44 8.52 -16.79 -2.57
CA ALA A 44 8.98 -17.50 -1.38
C ALA A 44 7.89 -17.58 -0.27
N ILE A 45 7.14 -16.48 -0.05
CA ILE A 45 6.00 -16.48 0.88
C ILE A 45 4.95 -17.51 0.46
N LYS A 46 4.65 -17.57 -0.85
CA LYS A 46 3.68 -18.52 -1.40
C LYS A 46 4.16 -19.97 -1.30
N ASP A 47 5.41 -20.23 -1.65
CA ASP A 47 5.98 -21.58 -1.71
C ASP A 47 6.18 -22.18 -0.32
N GLU A 48 6.63 -21.38 0.66
CA GLU A 48 6.79 -21.81 2.06
C GLU A 48 5.50 -21.70 2.87
N LEU A 49 4.44 -21.08 2.33
CA LEU A 49 3.22 -20.71 3.06
C LEU A 49 3.52 -19.96 4.37
N SER A 50 4.60 -19.18 4.38
CA SER A 50 5.11 -18.44 5.53
C SER A 50 5.25 -16.96 5.17
N LEU A 51 4.75 -16.07 6.03
CA LEU A 51 5.00 -14.63 5.89
C LEU A 51 6.48 -14.26 6.08
N LEU A 52 7.25 -15.16 6.67
CA LEU A 52 8.69 -15.02 6.94
C LEU A 52 9.40 -16.26 6.36
N PRO A 53 9.62 -16.30 5.04
CA PRO A 53 10.32 -17.43 4.42
C PRO A 53 11.78 -17.50 4.90
N HIS A 54 12.27 -18.71 5.13
CA HIS A 54 13.57 -18.95 5.79
C HIS A 54 14.75 -18.42 4.97
N ASP A 55 14.65 -18.50 3.64
CA ASP A 55 15.71 -18.09 2.72
C ASP A 55 15.83 -16.56 2.58
N PHE A 56 14.93 -15.80 3.21
CA PHE A 56 14.91 -14.34 3.19
C PHE A 56 15.28 -13.73 4.54
N ILE A 57 16.58 -13.64 4.82
CA ILE A 57 17.12 -12.88 5.96
C ILE A 57 17.23 -11.40 5.55
N TYR A 58 16.12 -10.66 5.60
CA TYR A 58 16.15 -9.20 5.41
C TYR A 58 16.65 -8.52 6.69
N GLY A 59 17.91 -8.06 6.66
CA GLY A 59 18.63 -7.51 7.80
C GLY A 59 18.11 -6.20 8.44
N ASN A 60 16.89 -5.73 8.18
CA ASN A 60 16.23 -4.67 8.98
C ASN A 60 14.82 -4.25 8.53
N GLN A 61 14.17 -4.95 7.60
CA GLN A 61 12.98 -4.40 6.93
C GLN A 61 11.72 -5.13 7.38
N LEU A 62 10.74 -4.36 7.87
CA LEU A 62 9.42 -4.86 8.27
C LEU A 62 8.71 -5.49 7.06
N ILE A 63 8.90 -6.81 6.86
CA ILE A 63 8.36 -7.59 5.73
C ILE A 63 6.83 -7.43 5.62
N LEU A 64 6.15 -7.27 6.77
CA LEU A 64 4.71 -7.03 6.86
C LEU A 64 4.26 -5.67 6.27
N LEU A 65 5.15 -4.69 6.14
CA LEU A 65 4.87 -3.38 5.54
C LEU A 65 5.12 -3.36 4.03
N LYS A 66 5.71 -4.42 3.47
CA LYS A 66 5.96 -4.55 2.03
C LYS A 66 4.70 -5.03 1.30
N ILE A 67 4.70 -4.86 -0.01
CA ILE A 67 3.63 -5.35 -0.90
C ILE A 67 3.68 -6.87 -1.12
N SER A 68 4.79 -7.53 -0.78
CA SER A 68 5.02 -8.96 -1.07
C SER A 68 3.92 -9.90 -0.55
N PRO A 69 3.36 -9.73 0.66
CA PRO A 69 2.21 -10.53 1.09
C PRO A 69 0.99 -10.38 0.16
N PHE A 70 0.72 -9.16 -0.33
CA PHE A 70 -0.39 -8.90 -1.26
C PHE A 70 -0.11 -9.47 -2.65
N ILE A 71 1.14 -9.44 -3.10
CA ILE A 71 1.57 -10.11 -4.34
C ILE A 71 1.41 -11.62 -4.21
N ALA A 72 1.82 -12.22 -3.09
CA ALA A 72 1.68 -13.65 -2.85
C ALA A 72 0.22 -14.11 -2.89
N VAL A 73 -0.71 -13.29 -2.37
CA VAL A 73 -2.16 -13.51 -2.51
C VAL A 73 -2.58 -13.47 -3.98
N ALA A 74 -2.11 -12.50 -4.76
CA ALA A 74 -2.40 -12.42 -6.19
C ALA A 74 -1.82 -13.63 -6.97
N GLU A 75 -0.61 -14.08 -6.62
CA GLU A 75 0.00 -15.28 -7.22
C GLU A 75 -0.73 -16.57 -6.84
N SER A 76 -1.32 -16.62 -5.64
CA SER A 76 -2.15 -17.73 -5.18
C SER A 76 -3.50 -17.76 -5.91
N ALA A 77 -4.00 -16.60 -6.34
CA ALA A 77 -5.19 -16.48 -7.18
C ALA A 77 -4.94 -16.78 -8.67
N GLY A 78 -3.70 -17.13 -9.05
CA GLY A 78 -3.33 -17.54 -10.41
C GLY A 78 -2.78 -16.43 -11.31
N PHE A 79 -2.55 -15.23 -10.79
CA PHE A 79 -1.84 -14.18 -11.53
C PHE A 79 -0.33 -14.45 -11.56
N THR A 80 0.36 -14.02 -12.61
CA THR A 80 1.80 -14.25 -12.77
C THR A 80 2.56 -12.98 -13.15
N ALA A 81 3.84 -12.94 -12.77
CA ALA A 81 4.79 -11.88 -13.10
C ALA A 81 4.23 -10.47 -12.79
N PHE A 82 4.35 -9.54 -13.75
CA PHE A 82 3.89 -8.17 -13.60
C PHE A 82 2.41 -8.04 -13.23
N LYS A 83 1.55 -8.96 -13.67
CA LYS A 83 0.11 -8.90 -13.33
C LYS A 83 -0.12 -9.14 -11.85
N ALA A 84 0.59 -10.12 -11.27
CA ALA A 84 0.52 -10.39 -9.83
C ALA A 84 1.06 -9.20 -9.04
N TYR A 85 2.15 -8.59 -9.50
CA TYR A 85 2.70 -7.37 -8.91
C TYR A 85 1.71 -6.20 -8.93
N ALA A 86 1.13 -5.91 -10.10
CA ALA A 86 0.20 -4.80 -10.27
C ALA A 86 -1.05 -4.97 -9.39
N ILE A 87 -1.60 -6.19 -9.33
CA ILE A 87 -2.77 -6.49 -8.50
C ILE A 87 -2.41 -6.42 -7.02
N GLY A 88 -1.34 -7.08 -6.59
CA GLY A 88 -0.88 -7.07 -5.19
C GLY A 88 -0.55 -5.66 -4.70
N GLY A 89 0.20 -4.89 -5.49
CA GLY A 89 0.52 -3.49 -5.18
C GLY A 89 -0.73 -2.61 -5.11
N SER A 90 -1.75 -2.86 -5.94
CA SER A 90 -3.01 -2.11 -5.90
C SER A 90 -3.85 -2.44 -4.67
N LEU A 91 -3.87 -3.72 -4.25
CA LEU A 91 -4.52 -4.14 -3.01
C LEU A 91 -3.83 -3.49 -1.80
N ALA A 92 -2.50 -3.49 -1.77
CA ALA A 92 -1.73 -2.82 -0.74
C ALA A 92 -2.05 -1.31 -0.69
N SER A 93 -2.08 -0.63 -1.83
CA SER A 93 -2.50 0.78 -1.91
C SER A 93 -3.90 1.01 -1.35
N GLY A 94 -4.86 0.12 -1.62
CA GLY A 94 -6.20 0.19 -1.05
C GLY A 94 -6.22 0.13 0.48
N VAL A 95 -5.44 -0.77 1.07
CA VAL A 95 -5.31 -0.90 2.54
C VAL A 95 -4.68 0.35 3.14
N TRP A 96 -3.57 0.82 2.58
CA TRP A 96 -2.88 2.00 3.10
C TRP A 96 -3.72 3.27 2.93
N PHE A 97 -4.46 3.40 1.82
CA PHE A 97 -5.34 4.54 1.59
C PHE A 97 -6.48 4.58 2.61
N TRP A 98 -7.09 3.42 2.88
CA TRP A 98 -8.11 3.29 3.91
C TRP A 98 -7.58 3.60 5.30
N LEU A 99 -6.39 3.12 5.65
CA LEU A 99 -5.78 3.37 6.95
C LEU A 99 -5.51 4.88 7.15
N SER A 100 -4.93 5.54 6.15
CA SER A 100 -4.70 6.99 6.16
C SER A 100 -6.00 7.77 6.30
N PHE A 101 -7.02 7.42 5.50
CA PHE A 101 -8.35 8.02 5.60
C PHE A 101 -8.95 7.84 6.99
N PHE A 102 -8.87 6.65 7.57
CA PHE A 102 -9.41 6.35 8.88
C PHE A 102 -8.76 7.21 9.97
N ILE A 103 -7.43 7.28 9.98
CA ILE A 103 -6.67 8.09 10.95
C ILE A 103 -7.03 9.57 10.80
N LEU A 104 -6.94 10.11 9.58
CA LEU A 104 -7.16 11.54 9.34
C LEU A 104 -8.62 11.94 9.60
N SER A 105 -9.59 11.14 9.16
CA SER A 105 -11.00 11.43 9.41
C SER A 105 -11.37 11.36 10.89
N SER A 106 -10.70 10.49 11.67
CA SER A 106 -10.89 10.40 13.12
C SER A 106 -10.23 11.57 13.85
N PHE A 107 -9.02 11.98 13.45
CA PHE A 107 -8.30 13.10 14.06
C PHE A 107 -9.02 14.45 13.85
N PHE A 108 -9.52 14.70 12.63
CA PHE A 108 -10.17 15.96 12.28
C PHE A 108 -11.71 15.96 12.45
N ASP A 109 -12.29 14.84 12.89
CA ASP A 109 -13.75 14.58 12.92
C ASP A 109 -14.48 15.00 11.62
N ASN A 110 -13.80 14.86 10.49
CA ASN A 110 -14.29 15.31 9.20
C ASN A 110 -13.88 14.35 8.08
N LYS A 111 -14.84 13.55 7.62
CA LYS A 111 -14.61 12.54 6.57
C LYS A 111 -14.18 13.15 5.24
N LYS A 112 -14.72 14.32 4.86
CA LYS A 112 -14.35 14.95 3.59
C LYS A 112 -12.91 15.44 3.62
N LEU A 113 -12.52 16.08 4.73
CA LEU A 113 -11.15 16.54 4.93
C LEU A 113 -10.18 15.35 5.02
N GLY A 114 -10.53 14.30 5.77
CA GLY A 114 -9.71 13.09 5.86
C GLY A 114 -9.51 12.40 4.52
N PHE A 115 -10.55 12.36 3.66
CA PHE A 115 -10.43 11.84 2.30
C PHE A 115 -9.51 12.69 1.43
N LEU A 116 -9.66 14.02 1.46
CA LEU A 116 -8.84 14.93 0.68
C LEU A 116 -7.37 14.87 1.09
N LEU A 117 -7.09 14.80 2.38
CA LEU A 117 -5.73 14.66 2.90
C LEU A 117 -5.11 13.29 2.56
N ALA A 118 -5.89 12.20 2.65
CA ALA A 118 -5.44 10.88 2.19
C ALA A 118 -5.16 10.88 0.68
N LEU A 119 -5.98 11.58 -0.11
CA LEU A 119 -5.76 11.76 -1.54
C LEU A 119 -4.45 12.51 -1.82
N CYS A 120 -4.17 13.60 -1.11
CA CYS A 120 -2.92 14.35 -1.26
C CYS A 120 -1.69 13.51 -0.91
N LEU A 121 -1.79 12.56 0.02
CA LEU A 121 -0.70 11.64 0.37
C LEU A 121 -0.42 10.60 -0.71
N PHE A 122 -1.46 10.22 -1.46
CA PHE A 122 -1.40 9.17 -2.48
C PHE A 122 -1.32 9.72 -3.90
N ILE A 123 -1.53 10.99 -4.16
CA ILE A 123 -1.32 11.54 -5.50
C ILE A 123 0.03 12.26 -5.49
N PRO A 124 1.07 11.72 -6.14
CA PRO A 124 2.34 12.41 -6.22
C PRO A 124 2.16 13.70 -7.01
N MET A 125 2.42 14.85 -6.39
CA MET A 125 2.37 16.16 -7.05
C MET A 125 3.76 16.62 -7.54
N GLY A 126 4.84 15.99 -7.07
CA GLY A 126 6.21 16.28 -7.47
C GLY A 126 6.75 15.33 -8.55
N ARG A 127 7.76 15.80 -9.28
CA ARG A 127 8.47 15.04 -10.33
C ARG A 127 9.21 13.82 -9.78
N ASP A 128 9.75 13.94 -8.56
CA ASP A 128 10.47 12.87 -7.86
C ASP A 128 9.53 12.00 -7.00
N ASP A 129 8.29 12.45 -6.80
CA ASP A 129 7.27 11.72 -6.03
C ASP A 129 6.60 10.62 -6.86
N ILE A 130 6.86 10.56 -8.17
CA ILE A 130 6.37 9.49 -9.02
C ILE A 130 6.83 8.12 -8.45
N ASP A 131 8.01 8.07 -7.82
CA ASP A 131 8.53 6.88 -7.13
C ASP A 131 7.85 6.57 -5.78
N PHE A 132 7.20 7.56 -5.16
CA PHE A 132 6.52 7.43 -3.86
C PHE A 132 5.29 6.51 -3.93
N PHE A 133 4.64 6.47 -5.10
CA PHE A 133 3.56 5.53 -5.37
C PHE A 133 4.06 4.24 -6.04
N LEU A 134 5.24 4.27 -6.69
CA LEU A 134 5.71 3.23 -7.63
C LEU A 134 6.78 2.27 -7.10
N GLY A 135 7.81 2.74 -6.40
CA GLY A 135 8.99 1.93 -6.07
C GLY A 135 9.12 1.62 -4.58
N GLN A 136 8.47 2.44 -3.76
CA GLN A 136 8.72 2.50 -2.33
C GLN A 136 7.43 2.41 -1.53
N GLN A 137 6.60 1.39 -1.81
CA GLN A 137 5.44 1.08 -0.96
C GLN A 137 5.85 0.82 0.51
N SER A 138 7.09 0.40 0.76
CA SER A 138 7.70 0.39 2.09
C SER A 138 7.86 1.78 2.70
N HIS A 139 8.11 2.83 1.91
CA HIS A 139 8.18 4.21 2.39
C HIS A 139 6.79 4.82 2.57
N LEU A 140 5.84 4.53 1.67
CA LEU A 140 4.45 4.96 1.85
C LEU A 140 3.86 4.37 3.14
N SER A 141 4.03 3.06 3.37
CA SER A 141 3.63 2.42 4.63
C SER A 141 4.36 3.04 5.84
N ASN A 142 5.65 3.35 5.74
CA ASN A 142 6.38 4.06 6.79
C ASN A 142 5.84 5.46 7.06
N VAL A 143 5.48 6.24 6.03
CA VAL A 143 4.89 7.57 6.19
C VAL A 143 3.52 7.48 6.85
N VAL A 144 2.68 6.55 6.41
CA VAL A 144 1.37 6.31 7.04
C VAL A 144 1.53 5.87 8.50
N LEU A 145 2.51 5.01 8.80
CA LEU A 145 2.80 4.55 10.16
C LEU A 145 3.36 5.70 11.03
N ALA A 146 4.25 6.53 10.49
CA ALA A 146 4.78 7.70 11.18
C ALA A 146 3.66 8.72 11.47
N MET A 147 2.76 8.96 10.52
CA MET A 147 1.57 9.76 10.75
C MET A 147 0.67 9.17 11.83
N LEU A 148 0.45 7.85 11.81
CA LEU A 148 -0.31 7.16 12.86
C LEU A 148 0.31 7.40 14.22
N ILE A 149 1.63 7.22 14.36
CA ILE A 149 2.35 7.42 15.63
C ILE A 149 2.26 8.88 16.07
N CYS A 150 2.59 9.84 15.20
CA CYS A 150 2.60 11.26 15.53
C CYS A 150 1.20 11.79 15.90
N LEU A 151 0.17 11.45 15.12
CA LEU A 151 -1.19 11.90 15.39
C LEU A 151 -1.77 11.23 16.64
N SER A 152 -1.45 9.95 16.89
CA SER A 152 -1.88 9.27 18.12
C SER A 152 -1.24 9.90 19.36
N LEU A 153 0.04 10.28 19.30
CA LEU A 153 0.70 11.01 20.38
C LEU A 153 0.08 12.39 20.60
N LEU A 154 -0.26 13.11 19.52
CA LEU A 154 -0.90 14.43 19.60
C LEU A 154 -2.34 14.38 20.15
N ILE A 155 -3.09 13.29 19.94
CA ILE A 155 -4.41 13.10 20.55
C ILE A 155 -4.30 12.85 22.07
N TYR A 156 -3.18 12.29 22.52
CA TYR A 156 -2.95 11.90 23.92
C TYR A 156 -2.36 13.03 24.78
N ILE A 157 -1.88 14.12 24.16
CA ILE A 157 -1.37 15.35 24.80
C ILE A 157 -2.50 16.37 24.90
#